data_AF-F8DD39-F1
#
_entry.id   AF-F8DD39-F1
#
_cell.length_a   1.000
_cell.length_b   1.000
_cell.length_c   1.000
_cell.angle_alpha   90.00
_cell.angle_beta   90.00
_cell.angle_gamma   90.00
#
_symmetry.space_group_name_H-M   'P 1'
#
loop_
_entity.id
_entity.type
_entity.pdbx_description
1 polymer ?
#
loop_
_entity_poly.entity_id
_entity_poly.type
_entity_poly.pdbx_seq_one_letter_code
_entity_poly.pdbx_strand_id
1 'polypeptide(L)'
;MIPMSTSQPTERSETDGGSTTAPVAATTARTDRFDIASRIEFLGSENPYKEYVRARKTYRRAALVLATVGLAMLAGGVLLPAERTVFVALGAIGVYGAVLTYYVTPERFVAANVAERIYGTTADNWSMLASALDLQSIRIYRPGKGTQSPRLCVPRHERGRTLNTVQSTNAPSLEERQDLVLEPIGAALVREIEHTLSGELAQKPAPLAVQLCDGITDQFELASRANPQFDPESDCVTVAISDSAVGPLDRFDHPIPSILATGLATGLERPVKVDVTSADGRADWFVTCQFYTSSADRDRIGGTNEG
;
A
#
# COMPACT_ATOMS: atom_id res chain seq x y z
N MET A 1 -53.85 -5.41 -56.82
CA MET A 1 -54.77 -4.42 -56.23
C MET A 1 -53.89 -3.34 -55.60
N ILE A 2 -53.66 -2.24 -56.31
CA ILE A 2 -52.75 -1.13 -55.95
C ILE A 2 -53.50 0.16 -56.34
N PRO A 3 -53.74 1.12 -55.43
CA PRO A 3 -54.08 2.49 -55.79
C PRO A 3 -52.81 3.38 -55.72
N MET A 4 -52.47 4.19 -56.73
CA MET A 4 -53.05 5.46 -57.20
C MET A 4 -53.06 6.58 -56.14
N SER A 5 -52.22 7.61 -56.31
CA SER A 5 -52.66 8.98 -56.67
C SER A 5 -51.52 9.98 -56.85
N THR A 6 -51.84 11.05 -57.58
CA THR A 6 -50.99 11.90 -58.43
C THR A 6 -51.00 13.37 -57.93
N SER A 7 -49.82 14.03 -57.99
CA SER A 7 -49.50 15.46 -58.31
C SER A 7 -49.92 16.72 -57.49
N GLN A 8 -48.87 17.50 -57.13
CA GLN A 8 -48.59 18.97 -57.31
C GLN A 8 -49.41 20.08 -56.57
N PRO A 9 -49.02 21.41 -56.52
CA PRO A 9 -47.75 22.16 -56.78
C PRO A 9 -47.40 23.34 -55.77
N THR A 10 -46.23 23.98 -55.98
CA THR A 10 -45.75 25.41 -55.80
C THR A 10 -46.28 26.37 -54.70
N GLU A 11 -45.40 27.00 -53.91
CA GLU A 11 -45.34 28.49 -53.73
C GLU A 11 -44.10 29.00 -52.97
N ARG A 12 -43.66 30.20 -53.36
CA ARG A 12 -42.52 30.99 -52.88
C ARG A 12 -43.09 32.24 -52.19
N SER A 13 -42.66 32.59 -50.98
CA SER A 13 -42.85 33.95 -50.48
C SER A 13 -41.81 34.32 -49.42
N GLU A 14 -40.95 35.27 -49.76
CA GLU A 14 -40.18 36.08 -48.83
C GLU A 14 -41.11 37.09 -48.14
N THR A 15 -40.96 37.29 -46.83
CA THR A 15 -41.23 38.60 -46.21
C THR A 15 -40.39 38.78 -44.95
N ASP A 16 -39.82 39.97 -44.90
CA ASP A 16 -38.98 40.65 -43.93
C ASP A 16 -39.61 40.78 -42.52
N GLY A 17 -38.78 40.89 -41.48
CA GLY A 17 -39.24 41.05 -40.11
C GLY A 17 -38.16 40.80 -39.06
N GLY A 18 -37.20 41.71 -38.94
CA GLY A 18 -36.26 41.73 -37.82
C GLY A 18 -36.97 41.92 -36.46
N SER A 19 -36.63 41.07 -35.49
CA SER A 19 -36.85 41.33 -34.07
C SER A 19 -35.79 40.59 -33.24
N THR A 20 -34.86 41.40 -32.74
CA THR A 20 -34.00 41.27 -31.55
C THR A 20 -34.19 40.02 -30.68
N THR A 21 -33.21 39.11 -30.73
CA THR A 21 -32.97 38.15 -29.64
C THR A 21 -31.47 38.09 -29.34
N ALA A 22 -31.03 38.83 -28.33
CA ALA A 22 -29.83 38.51 -27.56
C ALA A 22 -30.27 37.87 -26.22
N PRO A 23 -29.39 37.21 -25.44
CA PRO A 23 -28.52 36.08 -25.77
C PRO A 23 -28.79 34.94 -24.78
N VAL A 24 -29.55 33.90 -25.14
CA VAL A 24 -29.84 32.78 -24.19
C VAL A 24 -28.64 31.85 -24.01
N ALA A 25 -27.69 31.84 -24.96
CA ALA A 25 -26.49 31.00 -24.89
C ALA A 25 -25.39 31.52 -23.93
N ALA A 26 -25.43 32.80 -23.54
CA ALA A 26 -24.43 33.37 -22.64
C ALA A 26 -24.70 33.11 -21.15
N THR A 27 -25.96 32.83 -20.80
CA THR A 27 -26.36 32.59 -19.39
C THR A 27 -25.99 31.19 -18.94
N THR A 28 -26.21 30.15 -19.75
CA THR A 28 -25.90 28.75 -19.39
C THR A 28 -24.39 28.52 -19.22
N ALA A 29 -23.56 29.08 -20.10
CA ALA A 29 -22.10 28.98 -20.01
C ALA A 29 -21.51 29.79 -18.84
N ARG A 30 -22.22 30.82 -18.36
CA ARG A 30 -21.81 31.62 -17.20
C ARG A 30 -22.16 30.90 -15.90
N THR A 31 -23.33 30.27 -15.81
CA THR A 31 -23.74 29.47 -14.64
C THR A 31 -22.82 28.27 -14.41
N ASP A 32 -22.45 27.52 -15.46
CA ASP A 32 -21.49 26.40 -15.34
C ASP A 32 -20.10 26.85 -14.87
N ARG A 33 -19.65 28.04 -15.29
CA ARG A 33 -18.32 28.56 -14.94
C ARG A 33 -18.26 29.04 -13.49
N PHE A 34 -19.38 29.52 -12.94
CA PHE A 34 -19.51 29.84 -11.51
C PHE A 34 -19.61 28.58 -10.64
N ASP A 35 -20.26 27.51 -11.13
CA ASP A 35 -20.34 26.21 -10.44
C ASP A 35 -19.00 25.47 -10.41
N ILE A 36 -18.18 25.57 -11.47
CA ILE A 36 -16.83 25.00 -11.49
C ILE A 36 -15.90 25.78 -10.56
N ALA A 37 -16.01 27.12 -10.52
CA ALA A 37 -15.20 27.95 -9.65
C ALA A 37 -15.53 27.74 -8.16
N SER A 38 -16.82 27.61 -7.81
CA SER A 38 -17.24 27.30 -6.44
C SER A 38 -16.84 25.88 -6.02
N ARG A 39 -16.85 24.91 -6.95
CA ARG A 39 -16.35 23.54 -6.69
C ARG A 39 -14.84 23.50 -6.47
N ILE A 40 -14.06 24.33 -7.18
CA ILE A 40 -12.61 24.48 -7.00
C ILE A 40 -12.31 25.16 -5.65
N GLU A 41 -13.12 26.14 -5.23
CA GLU A 41 -12.95 26.82 -3.95
C GLU A 41 -13.34 25.94 -2.75
N PHE A 42 -14.40 25.13 -2.88
CA PHE A 42 -14.82 24.15 -1.87
C PHE A 42 -13.85 22.94 -1.77
N LEU A 43 -13.22 22.52 -2.86
CA LEU A 43 -12.13 21.52 -2.84
C LEU A 43 -10.78 22.11 -2.38
N GLY A 44 -10.67 23.44 -2.32
CA GLY A 44 -9.49 24.15 -1.86
C GLY A 44 -9.41 24.33 -0.34
N SER A 45 -10.55 24.26 0.36
CA SER A 45 -10.64 24.42 1.82
C SER A 45 -10.28 23.17 2.63
N GLU A 46 -10.14 22.03 1.97
CA GLU A 46 -9.81 20.75 2.60
C GLU A 46 -8.46 20.21 2.09
N ASN A 47 -7.51 21.13 1.87
CA ASN A 47 -6.17 20.78 1.42
C ASN A 47 -5.22 20.80 2.62
N PRO A 48 -5.12 19.71 3.41
CA PRO A 48 -4.25 19.65 4.59
C PRO A 48 -2.77 19.82 4.21
N TYR A 49 -2.47 19.74 2.90
CA TYR A 49 -1.18 20.09 2.29
C TYR A 49 -0.59 21.45 2.73
N LYS A 50 -1.42 22.48 2.96
CA LYS A 50 -0.95 23.81 3.41
C LYS A 50 -0.47 23.80 4.88
N GLU A 51 -1.02 22.92 5.71
CA GLU A 51 -0.61 22.73 7.11
C GLU A 51 0.68 21.92 7.21
N TYR A 52 0.85 20.91 6.36
CA TYR A 52 2.04 20.05 6.35
C TYR A 52 3.33 20.76 5.87
N VAL A 53 3.25 21.66 4.89
CA VAL A 53 4.42 22.46 4.44
C VAL A 53 4.85 23.48 5.51
N ARG A 54 3.92 23.94 6.38
CA ARG A 54 4.25 24.82 7.51
C ARG A 54 4.98 24.08 8.61
N ALA A 55 4.56 22.86 8.94
CA ALA A 55 5.19 22.05 9.98
C ALA A 55 6.70 21.84 9.73
N ARG A 56 7.11 21.52 8.50
CA ARG A 56 8.53 21.24 8.15
C ARG A 56 9.47 22.43 8.32
N LYS A 57 9.01 23.65 8.02
CA LYS A 57 9.80 24.88 8.25
C LYS A 57 9.88 25.22 9.74
N THR A 58 8.86 24.88 10.52
CA THR A 58 8.82 25.12 11.96
C THR A 58 9.81 24.23 12.71
N TYR A 59 9.97 22.95 12.36
CA TYR A 59 10.93 22.06 13.05
C TYR A 59 12.40 22.41 12.83
N ARG A 60 12.81 22.73 11.59
CA ARG A 60 14.19 23.22 11.34
C ARG A 60 14.47 24.55 12.04
N ARG A 61 13.47 25.44 12.12
CA ARG A 61 13.56 26.68 12.89
C ARG A 61 13.63 26.42 14.38
N ALA A 62 12.85 25.47 14.90
CA ALA A 62 12.92 25.06 16.29
C ALA A 62 14.30 24.50 16.65
N ALA A 63 14.87 23.60 15.83
CA ALA A 63 16.22 23.08 16.03
C ALA A 63 17.28 24.20 16.04
N LEU A 64 17.19 25.18 15.12
CA LEU A 64 18.08 26.34 15.12
C LEU A 64 17.91 27.22 16.35
N VAL A 65 16.67 27.46 16.79
CA VAL A 65 16.39 28.23 18.01
C VAL A 65 16.98 27.53 19.23
N LEU A 66 16.74 26.22 19.39
CA LEU A 66 17.34 25.41 20.46
C LEU A 66 18.87 25.44 20.42
N ALA A 67 19.48 25.33 19.25
CA ALA A 67 20.93 25.41 19.10
C ALA A 67 21.48 26.78 19.52
N THR A 68 20.85 27.87 19.06
CA THR A 68 21.28 29.23 19.40
C THR A 68 21.13 29.52 20.90
N VAL A 69 20.01 29.12 21.51
CA VAL A 69 19.78 29.27 22.96
C VAL A 69 20.77 28.42 23.76
N GLY A 70 20.98 27.16 23.37
CA GLY A 70 21.95 26.28 24.01
C GLY A 70 23.37 26.84 23.97
N LEU A 71 23.81 27.34 22.80
CA LEU A 71 25.13 27.94 22.63
C LEU A 71 25.27 29.25 23.42
N ALA A 72 24.22 30.07 23.46
CA ALA A 72 24.19 31.30 24.26
C ALA A 72 24.28 31.01 25.77
N MET A 73 23.61 29.95 26.25
CA MET A 73 23.72 29.52 27.65
C MET A 73 25.13 29.02 27.97
N LEU A 74 25.76 28.25 27.08
CA LEU A 74 27.16 27.83 27.24
C LEU A 74 28.11 29.04 27.32
N ALA A 75 27.90 30.06 26.48
CA ALA A 75 28.66 31.30 26.53
C ALA A 75 28.41 32.07 27.84
N GLY A 76 27.17 32.15 28.30
CA GLY A 76 26.80 32.76 29.58
C GLY A 76 27.50 32.11 30.78
N GLY A 77 27.66 30.78 30.77
CA GLY A 77 28.40 30.04 31.80
C GLY A 77 29.90 30.36 31.85
N VAL A 78 30.49 30.88 30.78
CA VAL A 78 31.89 31.36 30.77
C VAL A 78 32.00 32.77 31.38
N LEU A 79 31.02 33.64 31.11
CA LEU A 79 31.03 35.03 31.60
C LEU A 79 30.57 35.16 33.06
N LEU A 80 29.79 34.20 33.58
CA LEU A 80 29.22 34.23 34.93
C LEU A 80 29.67 32.99 35.75
N PRO A 81 30.87 33.04 36.38
CA PRO A 81 31.45 31.89 37.08
C PRO A 81 30.60 31.40 38.26
N ALA A 82 29.84 32.30 38.91
CA ALA A 82 29.02 32.00 40.08
C ALA A 82 27.88 31.01 39.77
N GLU A 83 27.34 31.02 38.55
CA GLU A 83 26.22 30.16 38.14
C GLU A 83 26.58 29.20 37.00
N ARG A 84 27.87 29.00 36.75
CA ARG A 84 28.40 28.22 35.63
C ARG A 84 27.76 26.84 35.49
N THR A 85 27.51 26.14 36.60
CA THR A 85 26.91 24.79 36.59
C THR A 85 25.51 24.80 35.97
N VAL A 86 24.69 25.81 36.27
CA VAL A 86 23.32 25.93 35.77
C VAL A 86 23.32 26.26 34.28
N PHE A 87 24.14 27.23 33.87
CA PHE A 87 24.30 27.63 32.46
C PHE A 87 24.85 26.50 31.59
N VAL A 88 25.85 25.76 32.08
CA VAL A 88 26.41 24.61 31.33
C VAL A 88 25.38 23.49 31.19
N ALA A 89 24.61 23.19 32.25
CA ALA A 89 23.55 22.19 32.18
C ALA A 89 22.44 22.57 31.19
N LEU A 90 21.91 23.80 31.26
CA LEU A 90 20.91 24.32 30.32
C LEU A 90 21.43 24.37 28.88
N GLY A 91 22.69 24.78 28.71
CA GLY A 91 23.36 24.80 27.41
C GLY A 91 23.49 23.41 26.79
N ALA A 92 23.94 22.43 27.59
CA ALA A 92 24.05 21.04 27.16
C ALA A 92 22.68 20.45 26.77
N ILE A 93 21.63 20.69 27.56
CA ILE A 93 20.27 20.24 27.25
C ILE A 93 19.76 20.91 25.96
N GLY A 94 19.98 22.21 25.77
CA GLY A 94 19.57 22.93 24.57
C GLY A 94 20.26 22.44 23.30
N VAL A 95 21.58 22.23 23.36
CA VAL A 95 22.36 21.68 22.24
C VAL A 95 21.96 20.22 21.97
N TYR A 96 21.81 19.40 23.01
CA TYR A 96 21.34 18.02 22.87
C TYR A 96 19.94 17.96 22.24
N GLY A 97 19.00 18.78 22.72
CA GLY A 97 17.66 18.90 22.15
C GLY A 97 17.67 19.38 20.71
N ALA A 98 18.60 20.28 20.33
CA ALA A 98 18.77 20.71 18.95
C ALA A 98 19.27 19.58 18.04
N VAL A 99 20.26 18.81 18.50
CA VAL A 99 20.78 17.65 17.78
C VAL A 99 19.70 16.58 17.62
N LEU A 100 19.00 16.25 18.72
CA LEU A 100 17.89 15.31 18.71
C LEU A 100 16.81 15.78 17.73
N THR A 101 16.36 17.03 17.82
CA THR A 101 15.36 17.58 16.91
C THR A 101 15.84 17.55 15.46
N TYR A 102 17.12 17.85 15.20
CA TYR A 102 17.67 17.85 13.84
C TYR A 102 17.71 16.44 13.23
N TYR A 103 18.14 15.43 13.99
CA TYR A 103 18.28 14.05 13.51
C TYR A 103 16.99 13.24 13.56
N VAL A 104 16.10 13.54 14.52
CA VAL A 104 14.80 12.88 14.64
C VAL A 104 13.76 13.52 13.72
N THR A 105 13.98 14.74 13.21
CA THR A 105 13.07 15.34 12.21
C THR A 105 13.07 14.50 10.92
N PRO A 106 11.94 13.89 10.54
CA PRO A 106 11.93 12.97 9.40
C PRO A 106 12.21 13.67 8.09
N GLU A 107 12.98 13.00 7.22
CA GLU A 107 13.48 13.64 6.02
C GLU A 107 12.37 13.96 5.01
N ARG A 108 11.31 13.15 4.92
CA ARG A 108 10.10 13.42 4.09
C ARG A 108 8.90 12.64 4.61
N PHE A 109 7.83 13.33 4.98
CA PHE A 109 6.52 12.72 5.21
C PHE A 109 5.72 12.72 3.90
N VAL A 110 5.25 11.55 3.49
CA VAL A 110 4.23 11.41 2.46
C VAL A 110 2.92 11.15 3.19
N ALA A 111 1.92 12.01 2.98
CA ALA A 111 0.61 11.80 3.60
C ALA A 111 0.01 10.47 3.10
N ALA A 112 -0.64 9.72 3.99
CA ALA A 112 -1.20 8.40 3.69
C ALA A 112 -2.11 8.43 2.44
N ASN A 113 -2.91 9.48 2.28
CA ASN A 113 -3.77 9.67 1.11
C ASN A 113 -3.01 9.78 -0.22
N VAL A 114 -1.76 10.28 -0.22
CA VAL A 114 -0.92 10.35 -1.42
C VAL A 114 -0.36 8.97 -1.73
N ALA A 115 0.14 8.25 -0.72
CA ALA A 115 0.61 6.88 -0.87
C ALA A 115 -0.51 5.95 -1.36
N GLU A 116 -1.70 6.06 -0.77
CA GLU A 116 -2.91 5.33 -1.17
C GLU A 116 -3.27 5.63 -2.64
N ARG A 117 -3.26 6.90 -3.08
CA ARG A 117 -3.56 7.25 -4.48
C ARG A 117 -2.54 6.69 -5.46
N ILE A 118 -1.25 6.76 -5.14
CA ILE A 118 -0.19 6.22 -5.98
C ILE A 118 -0.30 4.69 -6.08
N TYR A 119 -0.44 4.02 -4.93
CA TYR A 119 -0.59 2.57 -4.87
C TYR A 119 -1.88 2.13 -5.58
N GLY A 120 -3.02 2.75 -5.25
CA GLY A 120 -4.33 2.43 -5.83
C GLY A 120 -4.31 2.50 -7.36
N THR A 121 -3.77 3.58 -7.92
CA THR A 121 -3.62 3.72 -9.39
C THR A 121 -2.75 2.60 -9.98
N THR A 122 -1.67 2.23 -9.29
CA THR A 122 -0.77 1.16 -9.74
C THR A 122 -1.45 -0.20 -9.66
N ALA A 123 -2.19 -0.46 -8.58
CA ALA A 123 -2.94 -1.70 -8.38
C ALA A 123 -4.08 -1.86 -9.39
N ASP A 124 -4.76 -0.77 -9.75
CA ASP A 124 -5.79 -0.75 -10.80
C ASP A 124 -5.18 -1.07 -12.18
N ASN A 125 -4.01 -0.51 -12.49
CA ASN A 125 -3.30 -0.85 -13.72
C ASN A 125 -2.91 -2.34 -13.76
N TRP A 126 -2.41 -2.88 -12.65
CA TRP A 126 -2.06 -4.30 -12.57
C TRP A 126 -3.29 -5.22 -12.65
N SER A 127 -4.41 -4.84 -12.05
CA SER A 127 -5.65 -5.63 -12.13
C SER A 127 -6.16 -5.66 -13.58
N MET A 128 -6.12 -4.53 -14.29
CA MET A 128 -6.46 -4.47 -15.72
C MET A 128 -5.54 -5.36 -16.57
N LEU A 129 -4.22 -5.33 -16.32
CA LEU A 129 -3.27 -6.20 -17.01
C LEU A 129 -3.51 -7.69 -16.70
N ALA A 130 -3.77 -8.02 -15.44
CA ALA A 130 -4.06 -9.39 -15.01
C ALA A 130 -5.34 -9.92 -15.68
N SER A 131 -6.39 -9.09 -15.75
CA SER A 131 -7.62 -9.42 -16.47
C SER A 131 -7.38 -9.58 -17.97
N ALA A 132 -6.60 -8.70 -18.60
CA ALA A 132 -6.27 -8.79 -20.03
C ALA A 132 -5.47 -10.07 -20.38
N LEU A 133 -4.66 -10.55 -19.44
CA LEU A 133 -3.88 -11.79 -19.58
C LEU A 133 -4.65 -13.05 -19.14
N ASP A 134 -5.91 -12.90 -18.72
CA ASP A 134 -6.77 -13.99 -18.20
C ASP A 134 -6.15 -14.71 -16.99
N LEU A 135 -5.52 -13.95 -16.10
CA LEU A 135 -4.92 -14.46 -14.88
C LEU A 135 -5.98 -14.71 -13.79
N GLN A 136 -5.71 -15.68 -12.92
CA GLN A 136 -6.53 -15.96 -11.75
C GLN A 136 -6.40 -14.86 -10.71
N SER A 137 -7.41 -14.70 -9.87
CA SER A 137 -7.36 -13.86 -8.68
C SER A 137 -6.56 -14.47 -7.54
N ILE A 138 -5.99 -15.67 -7.71
CA ILE A 138 -5.19 -16.34 -6.69
C ILE A 138 -3.76 -15.81 -6.74
N ARG A 139 -3.20 -15.48 -5.57
CA ARG A 139 -1.81 -15.02 -5.42
C ARG A 139 -1.02 -16.07 -4.65
N ILE A 140 0.08 -16.54 -5.24
CA ILE A 140 0.97 -17.53 -4.62
C ILE A 140 2.35 -16.89 -4.44
N TYR A 141 2.77 -16.73 -3.19
CA TYR A 141 4.07 -16.20 -2.83
C TYR A 141 5.03 -17.36 -2.63
N ARG A 142 6.13 -17.37 -3.36
CA ARG A 142 7.15 -18.42 -3.29
C ARG A 142 8.38 -17.90 -2.54
N PRO A 143 8.94 -18.71 -1.63
CA PRO A 143 10.19 -18.36 -0.96
C PRO A 143 11.32 -18.17 -1.96
N GLY A 144 12.21 -17.22 -1.66
CA GLY A 144 13.52 -17.18 -2.27
C GLY A 144 14.40 -18.31 -1.74
N LYS A 145 15.28 -18.88 -2.57
CA LYS A 145 16.30 -19.84 -2.12
C LYS A 145 17.68 -19.18 -2.13
N GLY A 146 18.38 -19.22 -1.01
CA GLY A 146 19.71 -18.63 -0.86
C GLY A 146 19.70 -17.13 -1.13
N THR A 147 20.34 -16.69 -2.22
CA THR A 147 20.40 -15.27 -2.61
C THR A 147 19.23 -14.79 -3.47
N GLN A 148 18.31 -15.69 -3.84
CA GLN A 148 17.15 -15.32 -4.64
C GLN A 148 16.11 -14.62 -3.77
N SER A 149 15.56 -13.51 -4.25
CA SER A 149 14.45 -12.83 -3.57
C SER A 149 13.13 -13.58 -3.77
N PRO A 150 12.17 -13.46 -2.85
CA PRO A 150 10.85 -14.06 -3.00
C PRO A 150 10.12 -13.57 -4.25
N ARG A 151 9.16 -14.37 -4.72
CA ARG A 151 8.42 -14.12 -5.97
C ARG A 151 6.92 -14.28 -5.77
N LEU A 152 6.15 -13.35 -6.33
CA LEU A 152 4.71 -13.46 -6.48
C LEU A 152 4.40 -14.13 -7.82
N CYS A 153 3.70 -15.26 -7.77
CA CYS A 153 3.20 -15.97 -8.94
C CYS A 153 1.68 -15.81 -9.02
N VAL A 154 1.19 -15.37 -10.17
CA VAL A 154 -0.24 -15.31 -10.50
C VAL A 154 -0.51 -16.29 -11.62
N PRO A 155 -1.20 -17.42 -11.34
CA PRO A 155 -1.43 -18.44 -12.33
C PRO A 155 -2.45 -17.98 -13.37
N ARG A 156 -2.31 -18.46 -14.61
CA ARG A 156 -3.32 -18.22 -15.64
C ARG A 156 -4.57 -19.11 -15.44
N HIS A 157 -5.74 -18.67 -15.89
CA HIS A 157 -6.88 -19.58 -15.99
C HIS A 157 -6.59 -20.66 -17.02
N GLU A 158 -6.28 -21.88 -16.56
CA GLU A 158 -6.32 -23.05 -17.42
C GLU A 158 -7.70 -23.70 -17.31
N ARG A 159 -8.45 -23.75 -18.41
CA ARG A 159 -9.68 -24.55 -18.45
C ARG A 159 -9.31 -26.01 -18.19
N GLY A 160 -9.56 -26.50 -16.98
CA GLY A 160 -9.51 -27.93 -16.63
C GLY A 160 -8.35 -28.40 -15.74
N ARG A 161 -7.45 -27.53 -15.25
CA ARG A 161 -6.41 -27.96 -14.28
C ARG A 161 -6.83 -27.60 -12.85
N THR A 162 -7.15 -28.61 -12.05
CA THR A 162 -7.36 -28.44 -10.60
C THR A 162 -6.03 -28.13 -9.90
N LEU A 163 -6.03 -27.15 -8.99
CA LEU A 163 -4.91 -26.57 -8.23
C LEU A 163 -4.11 -27.53 -7.31
N ASN A 164 -4.14 -28.85 -7.56
CA ASN A 164 -3.52 -29.86 -6.69
C ASN A 164 -2.06 -30.18 -7.03
N THR A 165 -1.44 -29.48 -7.98
CA THR A 165 -0.05 -29.78 -8.37
C THR A 165 0.70 -28.51 -8.73
N VAL A 166 1.08 -27.72 -7.73
CA VAL A 166 2.21 -26.80 -7.86
C VAL A 166 3.47 -27.66 -7.84
N GLN A 167 3.80 -28.27 -8.98
CA GLN A 167 5.06 -28.98 -9.15
C GLN A 167 6.21 -27.97 -8.99
N SER A 168 7.11 -28.27 -8.06
CA SER A 168 8.37 -27.57 -7.87
C SER A 168 9.29 -27.87 -9.05
N THR A 169 9.07 -27.24 -10.20
CA THR A 169 9.96 -27.41 -11.35
C THR A 169 11.06 -26.37 -11.31
N ASN A 170 12.21 -26.77 -10.78
CA ASN A 170 13.50 -26.15 -11.06
C ASN A 170 13.97 -26.60 -12.45
N ALA A 171 13.46 -25.99 -13.52
CA ALA A 171 14.06 -26.04 -14.87
C ALA A 171 13.45 -24.95 -15.74
N PRO A 172 14.23 -24.22 -16.56
CA PRO A 172 13.68 -23.32 -17.55
C PRO A 172 13.24 -24.14 -18.77
N SER A 173 11.99 -24.62 -18.78
CA SER A 173 11.37 -25.08 -20.02
C SER A 173 10.57 -23.93 -20.62
N LEU A 174 11.13 -23.31 -21.66
CA LEU A 174 10.34 -22.58 -22.64
C LEU A 174 9.33 -23.58 -23.26
N GLU A 175 8.12 -23.11 -23.50
CA GLU A 175 6.95 -23.83 -24.05
C GLU A 175 6.03 -24.53 -23.03
N GLU A 176 5.31 -23.73 -22.22
CA GLU A 176 3.87 -23.87 -21.95
C GLU A 176 3.37 -22.65 -21.14
N ARG A 177 2.83 -21.65 -21.86
CA ARG A 177 2.01 -20.49 -21.43
C ARG A 177 2.22 -19.98 -19.98
N GLN A 178 3.14 -19.03 -19.85
CA GLN A 178 3.74 -18.53 -18.62
C GLN A 178 2.75 -17.90 -17.61
N ASP A 179 2.82 -18.35 -16.35
CA ASP A 179 2.32 -17.62 -15.17
C ASP A 179 2.98 -16.23 -15.10
N LEU A 180 2.27 -15.23 -14.56
CA LEU A 180 2.87 -13.93 -14.29
C LEU A 180 3.70 -14.03 -13.02
N VAL A 181 5.00 -13.77 -13.12
CA VAL A 181 5.93 -13.77 -11.99
C VAL A 181 6.44 -12.35 -11.75
N LEU A 182 6.23 -11.85 -10.54
CA LEU A 182 6.58 -10.50 -10.12
C LEU A 182 7.42 -10.54 -8.83
N GLU A 183 8.10 -9.44 -8.54
CA GLU A 183 8.63 -9.18 -7.19
C GLU A 183 7.48 -8.66 -6.32
N PRO A 184 7.20 -9.27 -5.15
CA PRO A 184 6.13 -8.80 -4.28
C PRO A 184 6.55 -7.51 -3.57
N ILE A 185 5.61 -6.58 -3.39
CA ILE A 185 5.82 -5.35 -2.60
C ILE A 185 6.35 -5.70 -1.20
N GLY A 186 5.84 -6.78 -0.61
CA GLY A 186 6.27 -7.28 0.69
C GLY A 186 7.75 -7.68 0.77
N ALA A 187 8.44 -7.96 -0.34
CA ALA A 187 9.85 -8.35 -0.32
C ALA A 187 10.76 -7.27 0.28
N ALA A 188 10.55 -6.01 -0.09
CA ALA A 188 11.33 -4.91 0.45
C ALA A 188 10.99 -4.61 1.90
N LEU A 189 9.71 -4.71 2.25
CA LEU A 189 9.21 -4.42 3.60
C LEU A 189 9.63 -5.51 4.60
N VAL A 190 9.63 -6.78 4.21
CA VAL A 190 10.10 -7.88 5.07
C VAL A 190 11.61 -7.76 5.35
N ARG A 191 12.42 -7.36 4.37
CA ARG A 191 13.86 -7.10 4.61
C ARG A 191 14.07 -5.98 5.63
N GLU A 192 13.22 -4.97 5.63
CA GLU A 192 13.30 -3.86 6.58
C GLU A 192 12.86 -4.27 7.99
N ILE A 193 11.89 -5.20 8.11
CA ILE A 193 11.56 -5.87 9.38
C ILE A 193 12.79 -6.64 9.88
N GLU A 194 13.39 -7.49 9.03
CA GLU A 194 14.59 -8.28 9.36
C GLU A 194 15.75 -7.41 9.85
N HIS A 195 15.97 -6.24 9.22
CA HIS A 195 17.04 -5.32 9.63
C HIS A 195 16.82 -4.66 10.99
N THR A 196 15.57 -4.56 11.45
CA THR A 196 15.21 -3.91 12.72
C THR A 196 15.05 -4.91 13.86
N LEU A 197 14.83 -6.19 13.54
CA LEU A 197 14.76 -7.26 14.53
C LEU A 197 16.11 -7.46 15.24
N SER A 198 16.04 -7.74 16.54
CA SER A 198 17.22 -8.09 17.34
C SER A 198 17.72 -9.53 17.08
N GLY A 199 17.10 -10.26 16.16
CA GLY A 199 17.40 -11.64 15.80
C GLY A 199 16.76 -12.01 14.46
N GLU A 200 16.78 -13.30 14.11
CA GLU A 200 16.21 -13.80 12.85
C GLU A 200 14.68 -13.92 12.89
N LEU A 201 14.05 -14.02 11.72
CA LEU A 201 12.64 -14.37 11.61
C LEU A 201 12.36 -15.72 12.26
N ALA A 202 11.26 -15.79 13.00
CA ALA A 202 10.82 -17.03 13.61
C ALA A 202 10.49 -18.08 12.54
N GLN A 203 10.88 -19.33 12.81
CA GLN A 203 10.71 -20.46 11.89
C GLN A 203 9.43 -21.27 12.16
N LYS A 204 8.49 -20.71 12.95
CA LYS A 204 7.21 -21.34 13.30
C LYS A 204 6.06 -20.39 12.95
N PRO A 205 4.91 -20.88 12.43
CA PRO A 205 3.85 -20.02 11.91
C PRO A 205 3.33 -18.97 12.89
N ALA A 206 2.97 -19.38 14.12
CA ALA A 206 2.39 -18.47 15.11
C ALA A 206 3.34 -17.32 15.53
N PRO A 207 4.57 -17.56 16.01
CA PRO A 207 5.48 -16.47 16.38
C PRO A 207 5.90 -15.62 15.18
N LEU A 208 6.04 -16.22 14.00
CA LEU A 208 6.34 -15.46 12.78
C LEU A 208 5.21 -14.52 12.40
N ALA A 209 3.95 -14.98 12.48
CA ALA A 209 2.80 -14.13 12.21
C ALA A 209 2.71 -12.93 13.16
N VAL A 210 3.04 -13.12 14.44
CA VAL A 210 3.11 -12.01 15.43
C VAL A 210 4.18 -11.01 15.03
N GLN A 211 5.42 -11.46 14.76
CA GLN A 211 6.50 -10.56 14.33
C GLN A 211 6.14 -9.73 13.10
N LEU A 212 5.47 -10.33 12.12
CA LEU A 212 5.04 -9.63 10.91
C LEU A 212 3.91 -8.64 11.20
N CYS A 213 2.97 -8.97 12.09
CA CYS A 213 1.91 -8.05 12.52
C CYS A 213 2.48 -6.85 13.28
N ASP A 214 3.45 -7.06 14.17
CA ASP A 214 4.14 -5.98 14.88
C ASP A 214 4.86 -5.05 13.88
N GLY A 215 5.52 -5.60 12.85
CA GLY A 215 6.10 -4.78 11.78
C GLY A 215 5.05 -3.97 11.00
N ILE A 216 3.88 -4.54 10.74
CA ILE A 216 2.78 -3.86 10.06
C ILE A 216 2.22 -2.69 10.87
N THR A 217 2.03 -2.85 12.18
CA THR A 217 1.42 -1.82 13.04
C THR A 217 2.43 -0.83 13.59
N ASP A 218 3.58 -1.30 14.05
CA ASP A 218 4.49 -0.50 14.87
C ASP A 218 5.61 0.13 14.03
N GLN A 219 6.15 -0.62 13.06
CA GLN A 219 7.25 -0.13 12.23
C GLN A 219 6.77 0.68 11.03
N PHE A 220 5.75 0.19 10.33
CA PHE A 220 5.27 0.82 9.10
C PHE A 220 3.96 1.58 9.25
N GLU A 221 3.25 1.42 10.37
CA GLU A 221 1.95 2.04 10.63
C GLU A 221 0.95 1.84 9.47
N LEU A 222 0.99 0.66 8.83
CA LEU A 222 0.13 0.35 7.68
C LEU A 222 -1.30 0.00 8.10
N ALA A 223 -1.50 -0.40 9.35
CA ALA A 223 -2.79 -0.63 9.94
C ALA A 223 -2.77 -0.23 11.42
N SER A 224 -3.90 0.24 11.94
CA SER A 224 -4.02 0.55 13.37
C SER A 224 -4.00 -0.73 14.24
N ARG A 225 -4.47 -1.86 13.71
CA ARG A 225 -4.43 -3.17 14.38
C ARG A 225 -4.25 -4.31 13.39
N ALA A 226 -3.42 -5.28 13.76
CA ALA A 226 -3.26 -6.57 13.09
C ALA A 226 -3.21 -7.68 14.15
N ASN A 227 -4.15 -8.62 14.10
CA ASN A 227 -4.24 -9.71 15.08
C ASN A 227 -4.15 -11.08 14.39
N PRO A 228 -3.03 -11.81 14.53
CA PRO A 228 -2.85 -13.10 13.90
C PRO A 228 -3.48 -14.23 14.71
N GLN A 229 -4.06 -15.19 14.00
CA GLN A 229 -4.50 -16.47 14.53
C GLN A 229 -3.95 -17.58 13.64
N PHE A 230 -3.30 -18.57 14.25
CA PHE A 230 -2.84 -19.77 13.54
C PHE A 230 -3.80 -20.94 13.79
N ASP A 231 -4.24 -21.58 12.71
CA ASP A 231 -4.99 -22.82 12.74
C ASP A 231 -4.07 -23.99 12.31
N PRO A 232 -3.70 -24.89 13.24
CA PRO A 232 -2.84 -26.04 12.94
C PRO A 232 -3.54 -27.13 12.13
N GLU A 233 -4.87 -27.20 12.11
CA GLU A 233 -5.60 -28.23 11.36
C GLU A 233 -5.61 -27.92 9.86
N SER A 234 -5.84 -26.65 9.53
CA SER A 234 -5.88 -26.15 8.15
C SER A 234 -4.53 -25.67 7.61
N ASP A 235 -3.50 -25.70 8.46
CA ASP A 235 -2.15 -25.15 8.23
C ASP A 235 -2.20 -23.75 7.59
N CYS A 236 -2.93 -22.86 8.26
CA CYS A 236 -3.15 -21.50 7.79
C CYS A 236 -3.03 -20.47 8.93
N VAL A 237 -2.59 -19.28 8.55
CA VAL A 237 -2.60 -18.09 9.42
C VAL A 237 -3.68 -17.16 8.90
N THR A 238 -4.63 -16.77 9.74
CA THR A 238 -5.60 -15.72 9.44
C THR A 238 -5.29 -14.50 10.29
N VAL A 239 -5.15 -13.35 9.65
CA VAL A 239 -4.88 -12.07 10.33
C VAL A 239 -6.07 -11.16 10.16
N ALA A 240 -6.62 -10.70 11.29
CA ALA A 240 -7.66 -9.68 11.32
C ALA A 240 -7.01 -8.29 11.26
N ILE A 241 -7.39 -7.47 10.28
CA ILE A 241 -6.83 -6.13 10.05
C ILE A 241 -7.90 -5.06 10.26
N SER A 242 -7.52 -3.96 10.89
CA SER A 242 -8.37 -2.77 11.06
C SER A 242 -7.64 -1.50 10.64
N ASP A 243 -8.39 -0.61 9.99
CA ASP A 243 -7.98 0.76 9.63
C ASP A 243 -6.68 0.78 8.82
N SER A 244 -6.77 0.25 7.59
CA SER A 244 -5.66 0.20 6.63
C SER A 244 -5.31 1.60 6.12
N ALA A 245 -4.04 1.97 6.21
CA ALA A 245 -3.53 3.25 5.73
C ALA A 245 -3.45 3.34 4.19
N VAL A 246 -3.51 2.20 3.47
CA VAL A 246 -3.26 2.11 2.02
C VAL A 246 -4.48 1.60 1.24
N GLY A 247 -5.68 1.78 1.82
CA GLY A 247 -6.95 1.47 1.19
C GLY A 247 -7.33 -0.02 1.28
N PRO A 248 -8.23 -0.49 0.40
CA PRO A 248 -8.72 -1.87 0.39
C PRO A 248 -7.63 -2.94 0.18
N LEU A 249 -7.67 -4.01 0.99
CA LEU A 249 -6.63 -5.05 1.01
C LEU A 249 -6.73 -6.08 -0.13
N ASP A 250 -7.87 -6.15 -0.83
CA ASP A 250 -8.13 -7.08 -1.93
C ASP A 250 -7.51 -6.63 -3.27
N ARG A 251 -6.96 -5.40 -3.30
CA ARG A 251 -6.19 -4.85 -4.41
C ARG A 251 -4.95 -5.68 -4.72
N PHE A 252 -4.48 -5.57 -5.96
CA PHE A 252 -3.35 -6.35 -6.46
C PHE A 252 -2.09 -6.09 -5.63
N ASP A 253 -1.54 -7.16 -5.03
CA ASP A 253 -0.30 -7.15 -4.23
C ASP A 253 -0.29 -6.06 -3.13
N HIS A 254 -1.40 -5.91 -2.40
CA HIS A 254 -1.50 -4.91 -1.32
C HIS A 254 -0.39 -5.07 -0.27
N PRO A 255 0.24 -3.97 0.23
CA PRO A 255 1.38 -4.04 1.14
C PRO A 255 1.18 -4.97 2.34
N ILE A 256 0.02 -4.89 3.01
CA ILE A 256 -0.28 -5.72 4.19
C ILE A 256 -0.33 -7.23 3.86
N PRO A 257 -1.22 -7.74 2.98
CA PRO A 257 -1.17 -9.14 2.58
C PRO A 257 0.17 -9.57 1.98
N SER A 258 0.85 -8.69 1.25
CA SER A 258 2.13 -8.97 0.63
C SER A 258 3.24 -9.18 1.68
N ILE A 259 3.30 -8.36 2.74
CA ILE A 259 4.21 -8.56 3.89
C ILE A 259 3.94 -9.91 4.54
N LEU A 260 2.68 -10.18 4.90
CA LEU A 260 2.29 -11.41 5.60
C LEU A 260 2.71 -12.64 4.79
N ALA A 261 2.35 -12.66 3.50
CA ALA A 261 2.62 -13.80 2.65
C ALA A 261 4.09 -13.98 2.32
N THR A 262 4.80 -12.87 2.04
CA THR A 262 6.23 -12.92 1.74
C THR A 262 7.04 -13.31 2.98
N GLY A 263 6.71 -12.73 4.14
CA GLY A 263 7.37 -13.05 5.40
C GLY A 263 7.13 -14.48 5.82
N LEU A 264 5.89 -14.97 5.76
CA LEU A 264 5.55 -16.36 6.03
C LEU A 264 6.21 -17.31 5.02
N ALA A 265 6.25 -16.95 3.73
CA ALA A 265 6.87 -17.80 2.73
C ALA A 265 8.37 -17.95 2.97
N THR A 266 9.06 -16.83 3.21
CA THR A 266 10.49 -16.79 3.48
C THR A 266 10.83 -17.48 4.81
N GLY A 267 10.16 -17.12 5.90
CA GLY A 267 10.45 -17.65 7.23
C GLY A 267 10.02 -19.10 7.45
N LEU A 268 9.11 -19.65 6.64
CA LEU A 268 8.74 -21.07 6.69
C LEU A 268 9.34 -21.89 5.54
N GLU A 269 10.05 -21.23 4.61
CA GLU A 269 10.56 -21.81 3.35
C GLU A 269 9.49 -22.59 2.55
N ARG A 270 8.24 -22.12 2.58
CA ARG A 270 7.08 -22.79 1.96
C ARG A 270 6.28 -21.81 1.12
N PRO A 271 5.73 -22.21 -0.05
CA PRO A 271 4.83 -21.35 -0.79
C PRO A 271 3.57 -21.03 0.01
N VAL A 272 3.11 -19.77 -0.06
CA VAL A 272 1.93 -19.27 0.66
C VAL A 272 0.89 -18.81 -0.37
N LYS A 273 -0.32 -19.33 -0.29
CA LYS A 273 -1.48 -18.77 -0.97
C LYS A 273 -2.15 -17.73 -0.08
N VAL A 274 -2.53 -16.61 -0.66
CA VAL A 274 -3.29 -15.57 0.03
C VAL A 274 -4.72 -15.50 -0.47
N ASP A 275 -5.64 -15.40 0.47
CA ASP A 275 -7.02 -14.99 0.25
C ASP A 275 -7.35 -13.79 1.14
N VAL A 276 -8.10 -12.82 0.62
CA VAL A 276 -8.47 -11.60 1.35
C VAL A 276 -9.98 -11.43 1.27
N THR A 277 -10.61 -11.27 2.42
CA THR A 277 -12.05 -11.06 2.52
C THR A 277 -12.35 -9.83 3.36
N SER A 278 -13.37 -9.06 2.96
CA SER A 278 -13.92 -7.99 3.81
C SER A 278 -14.64 -8.61 5.00
N ALA A 279 -14.51 -7.98 6.15
CA ALA A 279 -15.17 -8.41 7.37
C ALA A 279 -16.22 -7.37 7.80
N ASP A 280 -17.32 -7.86 8.38
CA ASP A 280 -18.32 -7.02 9.02
C ASP A 280 -18.11 -7.09 10.55
N GLY A 281 -17.73 -5.99 11.19
CA GLY A 281 -17.72 -5.90 12.65
C GLY A 281 -16.40 -5.40 13.26
N ARG A 282 -15.73 -6.26 14.04
CA ARG A 282 -14.57 -5.86 14.89
C ARG A 282 -13.25 -5.69 14.12
N ALA A 283 -13.19 -6.21 12.90
CA ALA A 283 -12.11 -6.03 11.96
C ALA A 283 -12.72 -5.62 10.61
N ASP A 284 -11.94 -4.96 9.76
CA ASP A 284 -12.40 -4.51 8.45
C ASP A 284 -12.08 -5.57 7.37
N TRP A 285 -11.01 -6.35 7.60
CA TRP A 285 -10.53 -7.36 6.66
C TRP A 285 -9.97 -8.59 7.38
N PHE A 286 -10.10 -9.75 6.73
CA PHE A 286 -9.35 -10.96 7.06
C PHE A 286 -8.38 -11.29 5.92
N VAL A 287 -7.11 -11.49 6.26
CA VAL A 287 -6.09 -12.01 5.36
C VAL A 287 -5.75 -13.43 5.77
N THR A 288 -6.10 -14.40 4.93
CA THR A 288 -5.82 -15.82 5.16
C THR A 288 -4.64 -16.26 4.30
N CYS A 289 -3.58 -16.69 4.97
CA CYS A 289 -2.36 -17.24 4.39
C CYS A 289 -2.35 -18.75 4.58
N GLN A 290 -2.51 -19.51 3.49
CA GLN A 290 -2.50 -20.96 3.49
C GLN A 290 -1.16 -21.50 3.01
N PHE A 291 -0.58 -22.45 3.74
CA PHE A 291 0.72 -23.01 3.43
C PHE A 291 0.59 -24.22 2.50
N TYR A 292 1.38 -24.25 1.42
CA TYR A 292 1.55 -25.49 0.67
C TYR A 292 2.61 -26.36 1.33
N THR A 293 2.37 -27.66 1.40
CA THR A 293 3.42 -28.63 1.69
C THR A 293 4.38 -28.65 0.50
N SER A 294 5.65 -28.32 0.75
CA SER A 294 6.71 -28.55 -0.22
C SER A 294 6.73 -30.05 -0.56
N SER A 295 6.88 -30.43 -1.83
CA SER A 295 6.97 -31.84 -2.24
C SER A 295 8.06 -32.62 -1.49
N ALA A 296 9.10 -31.92 -1.01
CA ALA A 296 10.17 -32.49 -0.19
C ALA A 296 9.70 -33.03 1.18
N ASP A 297 8.57 -32.56 1.70
CA ASP A 297 8.01 -33.01 2.98
C ASP A 297 7.10 -34.25 2.80
N ARG A 298 6.57 -34.44 1.59
CA ARG A 298 5.75 -35.61 1.24
C ARG A 298 6.59 -36.89 1.18
N ASP A 299 7.84 -36.79 0.72
CA ASP A 299 8.77 -37.93 0.66
C ASP A 299 9.36 -38.32 2.03
N ARG A 300 9.38 -37.42 3.02
CA ARG A 300 9.80 -37.75 4.40
C ARG A 300 8.72 -38.47 5.19
N ILE A 301 7.44 -38.20 4.92
CA ILE A 301 6.31 -38.85 5.59
C ILE A 301 5.97 -40.20 4.91
N GLY A 302 6.26 -40.36 3.62
CA GLY A 302 6.08 -41.62 2.87
C GLY A 302 7.19 -42.66 3.04
N GLY A 303 8.33 -42.30 3.66
CA GLY A 303 9.52 -43.17 3.75
C GLY A 303 9.57 -44.15 4.94
N THR A 304 8.55 -44.16 5.81
CA THR A 304 8.57 -44.97 7.03
C THR A 304 7.47 -46.03 7.03
N ASN A 305 7.37 -46.86 5.98
CA ASN A 305 6.67 -48.14 6.11
C ASN A 305 7.00 -49.14 5.00
N GLU A 306 8.25 -49.55 4.84
CA GLU A 306 8.58 -50.89 4.30
C GLU A 306 9.87 -51.40 4.96
N GLY A 307 9.74 -52.44 5.80
CA GLY A 307 10.82 -53.09 6.53
C GLY A 307 10.35 -53.77 7.80
#